data_AF-A0A1C5S2V4-F1
#
_entry.id   AF-A0A1C5S2V4-F1
#
_cell.length_a   1.000
_cell.length_b   1.000
_cell.length_c   1.000
_cell.angle_alpha   90.00
_cell.angle_beta   90.00
_cell.angle_gamma   90.00
#
_symmetry.space_group_name_H-M   'P 1'
#
loop_
_entity.id
_entity.type
_entity.pdbx_description
1 polymer ?
#
loop_
_entity_poly.entity_id
_entity_poly.type
_entity_poly.pdbx_seq_one_letter_code
_entity_poly.pdbx_strand_id
1 'polypeptide(L)'
;MSRLIDADDLIEYIKIWEIGNSISSDQKEFIDCINRQPTVFDVDEVVRQITDVKEKKDGVCIDVQCELCDYSNDCGEIDMSYKLALDKAIEIVKGCGVE
;
A
#
# COMPACT_ATOMS: atom_id res chain seq x y z
N MET A 1 1.06 10.96 11.82
CA MET A 1 1.07 9.88 10.81
C MET A 1 -0.35 9.76 10.30
N SER A 2 -0.53 9.89 8.98
CA SER A 2 -1.82 9.62 8.34
C SER A 2 -2.01 8.10 8.21
N ARG A 3 -3.27 7.65 8.21
CA ARG A 3 -3.66 6.24 8.05
C ARG A 3 -4.69 6.18 6.95
N LEU A 4 -4.50 5.27 5.99
CA LEU A 4 -5.52 4.93 5.01
C LEU A 4 -6.45 3.88 5.60
N ILE A 5 -7.75 4.16 5.56
CA ILE A 5 -8.81 3.27 6.03
C ILE A 5 -9.66 2.85 4.84
N ASP A 6 -10.20 1.64 4.90
CA ASP A 6 -11.24 1.24 3.98
C ASP A 6 -12.54 1.97 4.36
N ALA A 7 -13.04 2.80 3.45
CA ALA A 7 -14.23 3.60 3.67
C ALA A 7 -15.50 2.75 3.60
N ASP A 8 -15.51 1.70 2.79
CA ASP A 8 -16.68 0.82 2.62
C ASP A 8 -16.85 -0.05 3.88
N ASP A 9 -15.75 -0.60 4.42
CA ASP A 9 -15.76 -1.32 5.70
C ASP A 9 -16.21 -0.42 6.86
N LEU A 10 -15.73 0.83 6.90
CA LEU A 10 -16.17 1.81 7.91
C LEU A 10 -17.68 2.09 7.79
N ILE A 11 -18.19 2.26 6.57
CA ILE A 11 -19.63 2.47 6.33
C ILE A 11 -20.44 1.25 6.78
N GLU A 12 -19.98 0.04 6.49
CA GLU A 12 -20.63 -1.19 6.94
C GLU A 12 -20.64 -1.30 8.46
N TYR A 13 -19.51 -1.03 9.11
CA TYR A 13 -19.40 -1.02 10.56
C TYR A 13 -20.37 -0.02 11.20
N ILE A 14 -20.44 1.21 10.68
CA ILE A 14 -21.39 2.24 11.16
C ILE A 14 -22.84 1.72 11.05
N LYS A 15 -23.20 1.06 9.94
CA LYS A 15 -24.54 0.51 9.74
C LYS A 15 -24.85 -0.66 10.69
N ILE A 16 -23.93 -1.60 10.85
CA ILE A 16 -24.11 -2.78 11.72
C ILE A 16 -24.36 -2.36 13.16
N TRP A 17 -23.64 -1.34 13.64
CA TRP A 17 -23.73 -0.86 15.01
C TRP A 17 -24.68 0.32 15.19
N GLU A 18 -25.40 0.72 14.13
CA GLU A 18 -26.33 1.85 14.10
C GLU A 18 -25.74 3.16 14.68
N ILE A 19 -24.43 3.36 14.49
CA ILE A 19 -23.69 4.50 15.03
C ILE A 19 -24.24 5.78 14.41
N GLY A 20 -24.57 6.77 15.24
CA GLY A 20 -25.10 8.06 14.78
C GLY A 20 -26.62 8.12 14.59
N ASN A 21 -27.36 7.02 14.79
CA ASN A 21 -28.81 7.00 14.67
C ASN A 21 -29.54 7.49 15.94
N SER A 22 -28.84 7.66 17.06
CA SER A 22 -29.43 8.14 18.31
C SER A 22 -29.41 9.68 18.40
N ILE A 23 -30.44 10.25 19.03
CA ILE A 23 -30.47 11.68 19.40
C ILE A 23 -29.31 12.02 20.36
N SER A 24 -28.78 11.02 21.07
CA SER A 24 -27.64 11.16 21.98
C SER A 24 -26.28 10.86 21.35
N SER A 25 -26.21 10.57 20.05
CA SER A 25 -24.92 10.30 19.39
C SER A 25 -24.02 11.53 19.44
N ASP A 26 -22.75 11.32 19.72
CA ASP A 26 -21.76 12.38 19.91
C ASP A 26 -20.53 12.17 19.02
N GLN A 27 -19.67 13.20 18.96
CA GLN A 27 -18.44 13.13 18.18
C GLN A 27 -17.48 12.03 18.65
N LYS A 28 -17.55 11.66 19.93
CA LYS A 28 -16.65 10.64 20.49
C LYS A 28 -16.98 9.27 19.91
N GLU A 29 -18.26 8.95 19.74
CA GLU A 29 -18.72 7.71 19.11
C GLU A 29 -18.11 7.50 17.72
N PHE A 30 -18.12 8.55 16.88
CA PHE A 30 -17.53 8.51 15.54
C PHE A 30 -16.00 8.41 15.57
N ILE A 31 -15.34 9.14 16.48
CA ILE A 31 -13.88 9.06 16.65
C ILE A 31 -13.45 7.65 17.08
N ASP A 32 -14.17 7.05 18.02
CA ASP A 32 -13.90 5.69 18.49
C ASP A 32 -14.13 4.66 17.35
N CYS A 33 -15.17 4.85 16.54
CA CYS A 33 -15.43 4.05 15.34
C CYS A 33 -14.26 4.11 14.34
N ILE A 34 -13.79 5.32 14.02
CA ILE A 34 -12.66 5.55 13.10
C ILE A 34 -11.38 4.94 13.66
N ASN A 35 -11.11 5.07 14.96
CA ASN A 35 -9.91 4.54 15.62
C ASN A 35 -9.87 3.00 15.67
N ARG A 36 -11.03 2.33 15.56
CA ARG A 36 -11.11 0.87 15.47
C ARG A 36 -10.84 0.31 14.09
N GLN A 37 -10.88 1.14 13.05
CA GLN A 37 -10.66 0.64 11.68
C GLN A 37 -9.20 0.23 11.50
N PRO A 38 -8.93 -0.93 10.87
CA PRO A 38 -7.58 -1.28 10.47
C PRO A 38 -7.05 -0.31 9.41
N THR A 39 -5.73 -0.33 9.21
CA THR A 39 -5.15 0.26 8.00
C THR A 39 -5.52 -0.63 6.81
N VAL A 40 -5.89 -0.03 5.67
CA VAL A 40 -6.35 -0.77 4.48
C VAL A 40 -5.28 -1.71 3.88
N PHE A 41 -4.00 -1.43 4.09
CA PHE A 41 -2.91 -2.34 3.77
C PHE A 41 -1.82 -2.29 4.84
N ASP A 42 -1.04 -3.38 4.92
CA ASP A 42 0.17 -3.44 5.73
C ASP A 42 1.31 -2.73 4.98
N VAL A 43 1.71 -1.57 5.49
CA VAL A 43 2.77 -0.73 4.91
C VAL A 43 4.08 -1.51 4.82
N ASP A 44 4.43 -2.30 5.84
CA ASP A 44 5.69 -3.03 5.89
C ASP A 44 5.68 -4.18 4.88
N GLU A 45 4.55 -4.86 4.72
CA GLU A 45 4.39 -5.91 3.71
C GLU A 45 4.48 -5.35 2.29
N VAL A 46 3.85 -4.20 2.00
CA VAL A 46 3.98 -3.55 0.68
C VAL A 46 5.42 -3.12 0.42
N VAL A 47 6.10 -2.53 1.42
CA VAL A 47 7.52 -2.16 1.29
C VAL A 47 8.41 -3.39 1.07
N ARG A 48 8.11 -4.51 1.74
CA ARG A 48 8.82 -5.78 1.54
C ARG A 48 8.64 -6.31 0.13
N GLN A 49 7.41 -6.29 -0.41
CA GLN A 49 7.13 -6.71 -1.79
C GLN A 49 7.87 -5.82 -2.81
N ILE A 50 7.88 -4.50 -2.62
CA ILE A 50 8.61 -3.58 -3.53
C ILE A 50 10.13 -3.81 -3.43
N THR A 51 10.66 -4.03 -2.23
CA THR A 51 12.07 -4.34 -2.01
C THR A 51 12.46 -5.67 -2.66
N ASP A 52 11.63 -6.71 -2.54
CA ASP A 52 11.86 -8.00 -3.19
C ASP A 52 11.91 -7.87 -4.73
N VAL A 53 11.05 -7.03 -5.33
CA VAL A 53 11.13 -6.70 -6.76
C VAL A 53 12.43 -5.96 -7.09
N LYS A 54 12.89 -5.07 -6.22
CA LYS A 54 14.14 -4.33 -6.39
C LYS A 54 15.36 -5.26 -6.35
N GLU A 55 15.41 -6.16 -5.37
CA GLU A 55 16.55 -7.07 -5.14
C GLU A 55 16.59 -8.24 -6.12
N LYS A 56 15.45 -8.84 -6.47
CA LYS A 56 15.38 -9.87 -7.53
C LYS A 56 15.88 -9.36 -8.87
N LYS A 57 15.78 -8.05 -9.10
CA LYS A 57 16.28 -7.42 -10.31
C LYS A 57 17.77 -7.18 -10.28
N ASP A 58 18.40 -7.03 -9.10
CA ASP A 58 19.86 -6.87 -8.91
C ASP A 58 20.68 -8.12 -9.29
N GLY A 59 20.03 -9.23 -9.61
CA GLY A 59 20.65 -10.34 -10.32
C GLY A 59 20.79 -10.04 -11.81
N VAL A 60 22.02 -10.10 -12.33
CA VAL A 60 22.30 -10.36 -13.76
C VAL A 60 21.29 -11.42 -14.26
N CYS A 61 20.67 -11.28 -15.45
CA CYS A 61 19.81 -12.34 -16.00
C CYS A 61 20.56 -13.68 -15.99
N ILE A 62 20.29 -14.53 -15.00
CA ILE A 62 20.82 -15.91 -14.94
C ILE A 62 19.73 -16.91 -15.35
N ASP A 63 18.49 -16.46 -15.42
CA ASP A 63 17.32 -17.31 -15.65
C ASP A 63 16.74 -17.16 -17.06
N VAL A 64 16.49 -18.29 -17.71
CA VAL A 64 15.95 -18.41 -19.08
C VAL A 64 14.47 -17.99 -19.16
N GLN A 65 13.84 -17.66 -18.01
CA GLN A 65 12.46 -17.19 -17.91
C GLN A 65 12.36 -15.86 -17.17
N CYS A 66 13.04 -14.85 -17.70
CA CYS A 66 12.88 -13.49 -17.24
C CYS A 66 11.59 -12.91 -17.85
N GLU A 67 10.54 -12.72 -17.03
CA GLU A 67 9.25 -12.13 -17.47
C GLU A 67 9.41 -10.74 -18.12
N LEU A 68 10.45 -10.00 -17.74
CA LEU A 68 10.80 -8.74 -18.39
C LEU A 68 11.39 -8.96 -19.79
N CYS A 69 12.10 -10.04 -20.04
CA CYS A 69 12.67 -10.37 -21.33
C CYS A 69 11.57 -10.70 -22.33
N ASP A 70 10.46 -11.27 -21.85
CA ASP A 70 9.21 -11.42 -22.63
C ASP A 70 8.53 -10.07 -22.92
N TYR A 71 8.73 -9.06 -22.07
CA TYR A 71 8.09 -7.73 -22.22
C TYR A 71 8.95 -6.70 -22.98
N SER A 72 10.27 -6.68 -22.79
CA SER A 72 11.21 -5.68 -23.33
C SER A 72 12.08 -6.20 -24.47
N ASN A 73 12.18 -7.52 -24.69
CA ASN A 73 13.05 -8.15 -25.69
C ASN A 73 14.55 -7.81 -25.58
N ASP A 74 14.99 -7.21 -24.48
CA ASP A 74 16.39 -6.81 -24.23
C ASP A 74 16.73 -7.10 -22.76
N CYS A 75 17.75 -7.93 -22.53
CA CYS A 75 18.32 -8.14 -21.19
C CYS A 75 19.62 -7.32 -21.09
N GLY A 76 19.46 -6.05 -20.72
CA GLY A 76 20.54 -5.13 -20.33
C GLY A 76 20.55 -4.85 -18.82
N GLU A 77 21.58 -4.12 -18.37
CA GLU A 77 21.71 -3.62 -16.99
C GLU A 77 20.39 -2.98 -16.53
N ILE A 78 19.96 -3.29 -15.30
CA ILE A 78 18.76 -2.68 -14.71
C ILE A 78 18.96 -1.17 -14.75
N ASP A 79 18.09 -0.49 -15.48
CA ASP A 79 18.14 0.96 -15.59
C ASP A 79 18.10 1.57 -14.17
N MET A 80 19.08 2.43 -13.85
CA MET A 80 19.10 3.18 -12.59
C MET A 80 17.80 3.96 -12.36
N SER A 81 17.12 4.34 -13.45
CA SER A 81 15.78 4.96 -13.39
C SER A 81 14.73 4.03 -12.76
N TYR A 82 14.83 2.72 -12.98
CA TYR A 82 13.91 1.72 -12.44
C TYR A 82 14.08 1.56 -10.92
N LYS A 83 15.33 1.53 -10.44
CA LYS A 83 15.62 1.50 -8.99
C LYS A 83 15.10 2.76 -8.30
N LEU A 84 15.32 3.92 -8.92
CA LEU A 84 14.82 5.20 -8.42
C LEU A 84 13.28 5.20 -8.35
N ALA A 85 12.60 4.65 -9.34
CA ALA A 85 11.14 4.53 -9.33
C ALA A 85 10.63 3.65 -8.18
N LEU A 86 11.29 2.52 -7.89
CA LEU A 86 10.93 1.67 -6.76
C LEU A 86 11.19 2.33 -5.40
N ASP A 87 12.30 3.06 -5.27
CA ASP A 87 12.60 3.85 -4.06
C ASP A 87 11.54 4.93 -3.83
N LYS A 88 11.12 5.61 -4.90
CA LYS A 88 10.01 6.57 -4.85
C LYS A 88 8.68 5.92 -4.49
N ALA A 89 8.41 4.72 -5.00
CA ALA A 89 7.21 3.97 -4.62
C ALA A 89 7.20 3.62 -3.11
N ILE A 90 8.34 3.21 -2.55
CA ILE A 90 8.49 2.97 -1.09
C ILE A 90 8.24 4.24 -0.29
N GLU A 91 8.79 5.38 -0.72
CA GLU A 91 8.54 6.68 -0.07
C GLU A 91 7.05 7.03 -0.06
N ILE A 92 6.36 6.90 -1.20
CA ILE A 92 4.92 7.17 -1.32
C ILE A 92 4.11 6.25 -0.39
N VAL A 93 4.42 4.96 -0.36
CA VAL A 93 3.73 3.98 0.50
C VAL A 93 3.91 4.32 1.98
N LYS A 94 5.13 4.65 2.42
CA LYS A 94 5.40 5.08 3.81
C LYS A 94 4.71 6.41 4.14
N GLY A 95 4.60 7.30 3.16
CA GLY A 95 3.86 8.54 3.25
C GLY A 95 2.35 8.37 3.14
N CYS A 96 1.82 7.15 2.99
CA CYS A 96 0.39 6.89 2.75
C CYS A 96 -0.19 7.69 1.56
N GLY A 97 0.66 8.10 0.61
CA GLY A 97 0.24 8.90 -0.56
C GLY A 97 -0.34 10.28 -0.23
N VAL A 98 -0.07 10.86 0.96
CA VAL A 98 -0.57 12.19 1.37
C VAL A 98 0.46 13.33 1.23
N GLU A 99 1.56 13.10 0.51
CA GLU A 99 2.49 14.15 0.06
C GLU A 99 2.28 14.50 -1.42
#